data_AF-A0A835TH06-F1
#
_entry.id   AF-A0A835TH06-F1
#
_cell.length_a   1.000
_cell.length_b   1.000
_cell.length_c   1.000
_cell.angle_alpha   90.00
_cell.angle_beta   90.00
_cell.angle_gamma   90.00
#
_symmetry.space_group_name_H-M   'P 1'
#
loop_
_entity.id
_entity.type
_entity.pdbx_description
1 polymer ?
#
loop_
_entity_poly.entity_id
_entity_poly.type
_entity_poly.pdbx_seq_one_letter_code
_entity_poly.pdbx_strand_id
1 'polypeptide(L)'
;MKFGKRLKQQVQETLPDWRDKFLSYKELKKLVRLISSAPPFLNGSSEYGKSEAEFVRLLNCEIDKFNAFFMEQEEDFIIRHEALKQRIQKVIDTWGGSASQPSEAEYKEQMGKIIKDIVNLHGEMVLLENYSNINYTGLAKILKKYDKRTGGLLRRAFIQKVLEQPFFITDLVSKLVKQCENMIDALFPAEEEEKENEGRETITVAGKGILRNAIAALMTMKEIRRGSSTYSHFSLPPLNLTESDLIPSFQLNSPISVVR
;
A
#
# COMPACT_ATOMS: atom_id res chain seq x y z
N MET A 1 18.23 6.67 12.60
CA MET A 1 18.82 5.33 12.37
C MET A 1 17.78 4.23 12.09
N LYS A 2 16.50 4.37 12.48
CA LYS A 2 15.50 3.27 12.43
C LYS A 2 14.85 2.98 11.07
N PHE A 3 14.79 3.97 10.15
CA PHE A 3 14.03 3.82 8.90
C PHE A 3 14.53 2.69 7.97
N GLY A 4 15.83 2.51 7.79
CA GLY A 4 16.33 1.45 6.90
C GLY A 4 15.97 0.04 7.38
N LYS A 5 15.89 -0.18 8.71
CA LYS A 5 15.40 -1.44 9.27
C LYS A 5 13.89 -1.61 9.02
N ARG A 6 13.12 -0.55 9.24
CA ARG A 6 11.68 -0.51 8.97
C ARG A 6 11.36 -0.79 7.50
N LEU A 7 12.06 -0.13 6.57
CA LEU A 7 11.89 -0.37 5.13
C LEU A 7 12.14 -1.84 4.79
N LYS A 8 13.21 -2.43 5.33
CA LYS A 8 13.49 -3.87 5.12
C LYS A 8 12.37 -4.76 5.64
N GLN A 9 11.81 -4.44 6.81
CA GLN A 9 10.67 -5.17 7.37
C GLN A 9 9.44 -5.07 6.46
N GLN A 10 9.11 -3.87 5.99
CA GLN A 10 7.97 -3.65 5.08
C GLN A 10 8.12 -4.38 3.76
N VAL A 11 9.33 -4.43 3.20
CA VAL A 11 9.64 -5.25 2.02
C VAL A 11 9.39 -6.74 2.29
N GLN A 12 9.57 -7.24 3.52
CA GLN A 12 9.23 -8.64 3.83
C GLN A 12 7.73 -8.86 4.04
N GLU A 13 7.03 -7.84 4.54
CA GLU A 13 5.60 -7.85 4.85
C GLU A 13 4.71 -7.52 3.64
N THR A 14 5.26 -7.24 2.47
CA THR A 14 4.51 -7.05 1.21
C THR A 14 4.50 -8.35 0.37
N LEU A 15 3.87 -8.28 -0.81
CA LEU A 15 3.88 -9.36 -1.79
C LEU A 15 5.30 -9.62 -2.33
N PRO A 16 5.71 -10.89 -2.53
CA PRO A 16 7.04 -11.23 -3.03
C PRO A 16 7.46 -10.49 -4.29
N ASP A 17 6.54 -10.32 -5.23
CA ASP A 17 6.79 -9.71 -6.55
C ASP A 17 6.93 -8.18 -6.49
N TRP A 18 6.60 -7.58 -5.35
CA TRP A 18 6.70 -6.13 -5.15
C TRP A 18 8.04 -5.72 -4.52
N ARG A 19 8.82 -6.68 -4.02
CA ARG A 19 9.95 -6.43 -3.13
C ARG A 19 11.08 -5.63 -3.77
N ASP A 20 11.36 -5.88 -5.04
CA ASP A 20 12.38 -5.19 -5.84
C ASP A 20 11.91 -3.78 -6.30
N LYS A 21 10.61 -3.50 -6.21
CA LYS A 21 10.02 -2.22 -6.62
C LYS A 21 10.21 -1.13 -5.56
N PHE A 22 10.53 -1.47 -4.32
CA PHE A 22 10.80 -0.50 -3.26
C PHE A 22 12.10 0.29 -3.45
N LEU A 23 12.19 1.42 -2.76
CA LEU A 23 13.34 2.31 -2.77
C LEU A 23 14.65 1.60 -2.44
N SER A 24 15.64 1.75 -3.32
CA SER A 24 17.04 1.31 -3.14
C SER A 24 17.79 2.15 -2.10
N TYR A 25 17.23 2.30 -0.90
CA TYR A 25 17.67 3.21 0.15
C TYR A 25 19.10 2.93 0.63
N LYS A 26 19.55 1.68 0.55
CA LYS A 26 20.92 1.28 0.90
C LYS A 26 21.93 1.87 -0.09
N GLU A 27 21.66 1.78 -1.38
CA GLU A 27 22.56 2.25 -2.44
C GLU A 27 22.60 3.78 -2.46
N LEU A 28 21.45 4.44 -2.39
CA LEU A 28 21.41 5.91 -2.25
C LEU A 28 22.17 6.39 -1.01
N LYS A 29 22.08 5.67 0.12
CA LYS A 29 22.88 6.00 1.31
C LYS A 29 24.38 5.86 1.09
N LYS A 30 24.84 4.91 0.26
CA LYS A 30 26.27 4.77 -0.06
C LYS A 30 26.73 5.99 -0.87
N LEU A 31 25.97 6.39 -1.88
CA LEU A 31 26.26 7.58 -2.68
C LEU A 31 26.35 8.84 -1.80
N VAL A 32 25.39 9.07 -0.90
CA VAL A 32 25.46 10.22 0.03
C VAL A 32 26.73 10.21 0.88
N ARG A 33 27.21 9.03 1.32
CA ARG A 33 28.45 8.94 2.10
C ARG A 33 29.68 9.25 1.25
N LEU A 34 29.72 8.78 0.00
CA LEU A 34 30.82 9.06 -0.92
C LEU A 34 30.92 10.58 -1.17
N ILE A 35 29.79 11.21 -1.48
CA ILE A 35 29.71 12.67 -1.68
C ILE A 35 30.16 13.42 -0.42
N SER A 36 29.69 13.02 0.76
CA SER A 36 30.04 13.71 2.02
C SER A 36 31.47 13.48 2.51
N SER A 37 32.18 12.48 1.99
CA SER A 37 33.55 12.14 2.42
C SER A 37 34.63 12.73 1.50
N ALA A 38 34.22 13.40 0.41
CA ALA A 38 35.14 14.04 -0.52
C ALA A 38 35.84 15.26 0.13
N PRO A 39 37.15 15.46 -0.07
CA PRO A 39 37.88 16.61 0.48
C PRO A 39 37.36 17.95 -0.08
N PRO A 40 37.19 19.00 0.76
CA PRO A 40 36.67 20.32 0.34
C PRO A 40 37.48 21.01 -0.77
N PHE A 41 38.78 20.73 -0.85
CA PHE A 41 39.70 21.33 -1.83
C PHE A 41 39.55 20.79 -3.26
N LEU A 42 38.74 19.74 -3.45
CA LEU A 42 38.47 19.11 -4.74
C LEU A 42 37.03 19.35 -5.21
N ASN A 43 36.38 20.42 -4.75
CA ASN A 43 35.04 20.86 -5.18
C ASN A 43 34.90 21.09 -6.70
N GLY A 44 35.99 21.01 -7.47
CA GLY A 44 36.01 21.00 -8.95
C GLY A 44 36.59 19.73 -9.60
N SER A 45 36.88 18.67 -8.83
CA SER A 45 37.37 17.41 -9.41
C SER A 45 36.24 16.65 -10.10
N SER A 46 36.56 16.01 -11.23
CA SER A 46 35.64 15.21 -12.04
C SER A 46 34.88 14.15 -11.24
N GLU A 47 35.42 13.66 -10.12
CA GLU A 47 34.90 12.53 -9.35
C GLU A 47 33.78 12.90 -8.35
N TYR A 48 33.81 14.10 -7.78
CA TYR A 48 32.73 14.62 -6.94
C TYR A 48 31.46 14.85 -7.77
N GLY A 49 31.59 15.58 -8.88
CA GLY A 49 30.48 15.83 -9.81
C GLY A 49 29.87 14.53 -10.35
N LYS A 50 30.69 13.49 -10.57
CA LYS A 50 30.22 12.15 -10.96
C LYS A 50 29.36 11.50 -9.87
N SER A 51 29.74 11.60 -8.59
CA SER A 51 29.00 10.97 -7.48
C SER A 51 27.67 11.67 -7.21
N GLU A 52 27.62 13.00 -7.28
CA GLU A 52 26.38 13.76 -7.15
C GLU A 52 25.45 13.54 -8.35
N ALA A 53 25.98 13.56 -9.57
CA ALA A 53 25.23 13.23 -10.77
C ALA A 53 24.65 11.80 -10.70
N GLU A 54 25.42 10.84 -10.21
CA GLU A 54 24.96 9.46 -10.02
C GLU A 54 23.85 9.36 -8.95
N PHE A 55 23.95 10.12 -7.86
CA PHE A 55 22.89 10.19 -6.85
C PHE A 55 21.58 10.76 -7.43
N VAL A 56 21.68 11.85 -8.18
CA VAL A 56 20.53 12.47 -8.87
C VAL A 56 19.95 11.53 -9.92
N ARG A 57 20.79 10.85 -10.70
CA ARG A 57 20.37 9.86 -11.69
C ARG A 57 19.61 8.72 -11.03
N LEU A 58 20.17 8.12 -9.98
CA LEU A 58 19.54 7.03 -9.26
C LEU A 58 18.21 7.46 -8.61
N LEU A 59 18.11 8.68 -8.07
CA LEU A 59 16.83 9.20 -7.56
C LEU A 59 15.75 9.25 -8.65
N ASN A 60 16.09 9.74 -9.84
CA ASN A 60 15.13 9.78 -10.95
C ASN A 60 14.76 8.37 -11.41
N CYS A 61 15.73 7.46 -11.57
CA CYS A 61 15.45 6.06 -11.91
C CYS A 61 14.54 5.37 -10.88
N GLU A 62 14.71 5.67 -9.59
CA GLU A 62 13.83 5.12 -8.54
C GLU A 62 12.41 5.70 -8.65
N ILE A 63 12.25 6.99 -8.96
CA ILE A 63 10.94 7.60 -9.21
C ILE A 63 10.26 6.98 -10.44
N ASP A 64 10.99 6.83 -11.54
CA ASP A 64 10.47 6.22 -12.77
C ASP A 64 10.03 4.77 -12.53
N LYS A 65 10.82 4.01 -11.76
CA LYS A 65 10.45 2.66 -11.30
C LYS A 65 9.16 2.67 -10.48
N PHE A 66 9.02 3.61 -9.55
CA PHE A 66 7.81 3.70 -8.73
C PHE A 66 6.58 4.01 -9.57
N ASN A 67 6.70 4.96 -10.52
CA ASN A 67 5.62 5.33 -11.42
C ASN A 67 5.21 4.17 -12.31
N ALA A 68 6.17 3.50 -12.96
CA ALA A 68 5.89 2.37 -13.84
C ALA A 68 5.14 1.26 -13.09
N PHE A 69 5.66 0.86 -11.93
CA PHE A 69 5.02 -0.16 -11.11
C PHE A 69 3.64 0.27 -10.60
N PHE A 70 3.50 1.51 -10.10
CA PHE A 70 2.22 1.97 -9.55
C PHE A 70 1.13 2.03 -10.62
N MET A 71 1.44 2.57 -11.80
CA MET A 71 0.47 2.66 -12.90
C MET A 71 0.07 1.28 -13.42
N GLU A 72 1.01 0.33 -13.52
CA GLU A 72 0.71 -1.06 -13.90
C GLU A 72 -0.25 -1.72 -12.90
N GLN A 73 -0.01 -1.55 -11.60
CA GLN A 73 -0.92 -2.11 -10.59
C GLN A 73 -2.28 -1.40 -10.58
N GLU A 74 -2.32 -0.08 -10.74
CA GLU A 74 -3.57 0.69 -10.80
C GLU A 74 -4.44 0.25 -11.98
N GLU A 75 -3.85 0.06 -13.18
CA GLU A 75 -4.56 -0.45 -14.34
C GLU A 75 -5.14 -1.85 -14.11
N ASP A 76 -4.32 -2.77 -13.57
CA ASP A 76 -4.76 -4.12 -13.24
C ASP A 76 -5.92 -4.12 -12.21
N PHE A 77 -5.87 -3.24 -11.21
CA PHE A 77 -6.95 -3.10 -10.24
C PHE A 77 -8.25 -2.61 -10.87
N ILE A 78 -8.20 -1.66 -11.80
CA ILE A 78 -9.38 -1.18 -12.54
C ILE A 78 -10.03 -2.34 -13.31
N ILE A 79 -9.22 -3.12 -14.03
CA ILE A 79 -9.69 -4.25 -14.83
C ILE A 79 -10.32 -5.32 -13.93
N ARG A 80 -9.65 -5.72 -12.85
CA ARG A 80 -10.17 -6.75 -11.93
C ARG A 80 -11.42 -6.29 -11.19
N HIS A 81 -11.46 -5.03 -10.78
CA HIS A 81 -12.64 -4.47 -10.13
C HIS A 81 -13.86 -4.47 -11.06
N GLU A 82 -13.70 -4.08 -12.33
CA GLU A 82 -14.79 -4.12 -13.30
C GLU A 82 -15.23 -5.57 -13.62
N ALA A 83 -14.28 -6.50 -13.75
CA ALA A 83 -14.59 -7.91 -13.93
C ALA A 83 -15.38 -8.49 -12.73
N LEU A 84 -15.08 -8.07 -11.49
CA LEU A 84 -15.83 -8.47 -10.31
C LEU A 84 -17.26 -7.95 -10.33
N LYS A 85 -17.48 -6.68 -10.71
CA LYS A 85 -18.83 -6.12 -10.86
C LYS A 85 -19.68 -6.92 -11.85
N GLN A 86 -19.12 -7.25 -13.01
CA GLN A 86 -19.81 -8.05 -14.03
C GLN A 86 -20.13 -9.46 -13.53
N ARG A 87 -19.22 -10.09 -12.77
CA ARG A 87 -19.46 -11.40 -12.15
C ARG A 87 -20.60 -11.36 -11.14
N ILE A 88 -20.67 -10.33 -10.30
CA ILE A 88 -21.78 -10.13 -9.35
C ILE A 88 -23.10 -10.02 -10.10
N GLN A 89 -23.18 -9.13 -11.08
CA GLN A 89 -24.41 -8.90 -11.84
C GLN A 89 -24.88 -10.19 -12.52
N LYS A 90 -23.98 -10.94 -13.15
CA LYS A 90 -24.30 -12.22 -13.79
C LYS A 90 -24.89 -13.23 -12.81
N VAL A 91 -24.35 -13.34 -11.60
CA VAL A 91 -24.88 -14.27 -10.57
C VAL A 91 -26.28 -13.83 -10.13
N ILE A 92 -26.50 -12.52 -9.94
CA ILE A 92 -27.82 -11.97 -9.58
C ILE A 92 -28.85 -12.23 -10.68
N ASP A 93 -28.53 -11.95 -11.94
CA ASP A 93 -29.43 -12.13 -13.08
C ASP A 93 -29.82 -13.61 -13.28
N THR A 94 -28.84 -14.51 -13.09
CA THR A 94 -29.06 -15.96 -13.21
C THR A 94 -29.99 -16.49 -12.11
N TRP A 95 -29.97 -15.88 -10.92
CA TRP A 95 -30.87 -16.25 -9.82
C TRP A 95 -32.27 -15.63 -9.94
N GLY A 96 -32.36 -14.38 -10.40
CA GLY A 96 -33.62 -13.63 -10.55
C GLY A 96 -34.45 -13.96 -11.80
N GLY A 97 -33.86 -14.63 -12.80
CA GLY A 97 -34.51 -15.00 -14.05
C GLY A 97 -35.01 -16.45 -14.09
N SER A 98 -36.33 -16.64 -14.02
CA SER A 98 -37.01 -17.94 -14.10
C SER A 98 -36.70 -18.71 -15.40
N ALA A 99 -35.88 -19.77 -15.33
CA ALA A 99 -35.86 -20.87 -16.32
C ALA A 99 -35.17 -22.15 -15.80
N SER A 100 -34.14 -22.02 -14.96
CA SER A 100 -33.49 -23.15 -14.28
C SER A 100 -32.75 -22.61 -13.06
N GLN A 101 -33.42 -22.53 -11.91
CA GLN A 101 -32.76 -21.98 -10.72
C GLN A 101 -31.59 -22.87 -10.30
N PRO A 102 -30.36 -22.33 -10.18
CA PRO A 102 -29.28 -23.01 -9.47
C PRO A 102 -29.73 -23.39 -8.07
N SER A 103 -29.10 -24.38 -7.45
CA SER A 103 -29.37 -24.63 -6.03
C SER A 103 -28.89 -23.45 -5.17
N GLU A 104 -29.54 -23.20 -4.04
CA GLU A 104 -29.11 -22.18 -3.06
C GLU A 104 -27.64 -22.38 -2.64
N ALA A 105 -27.19 -23.64 -2.57
CA ALA A 105 -25.81 -24.00 -2.31
C ALA A 105 -24.86 -23.51 -3.42
N GLU A 106 -25.22 -23.66 -4.70
CA GLU A 106 -24.43 -23.16 -5.82
C GLU A 106 -24.36 -21.63 -5.83
N TYR A 107 -25.45 -20.93 -5.50
CA TYR A 107 -25.44 -19.48 -5.34
C TYR A 107 -24.48 -19.04 -4.21
N LYS A 108 -24.62 -19.63 -3.01
CA LYS A 108 -23.76 -19.32 -1.85
C LYS A 108 -22.29 -19.59 -2.16
N GLU A 109 -21.99 -20.69 -2.86
CA GLU A 109 -20.62 -21.01 -3.29
C GLU A 109 -20.04 -19.98 -4.26
N GLN A 110 -20.79 -19.62 -5.31
CA GLN A 110 -20.32 -18.66 -6.31
C GLN A 110 -20.15 -17.25 -5.72
N MET A 111 -21.10 -16.83 -4.89
CA MET A 111 -21.04 -15.55 -4.20
C MET A 111 -19.85 -15.53 -3.23
N GLY A 112 -19.65 -16.59 -2.45
CA GLY A 112 -18.50 -16.72 -1.54
C GLY A 112 -17.15 -16.61 -2.24
N LYS A 113 -17.02 -17.15 -3.46
CA LYS A 113 -15.80 -16.97 -4.28
C LYS A 113 -15.60 -15.51 -4.70
N ILE A 114 -16.66 -14.84 -5.14
CA ILE A 114 -16.61 -13.42 -5.56
C ILE A 114 -16.21 -12.53 -4.38
N ILE A 115 -16.82 -12.73 -3.22
CA ILE A 115 -16.47 -12.01 -1.98
C ILE A 115 -14.99 -12.14 -1.67
N LYS A 116 -14.48 -13.38 -1.69
CA LYS A 116 -13.07 -13.64 -1.40
C LYS A 116 -12.16 -12.89 -2.37
N ASP A 117 -12.53 -12.84 -3.65
CA ASP A 117 -11.79 -12.09 -4.66
C ASP A 117 -11.84 -10.56 -4.41
N ILE A 118 -12.99 -10.02 -3.98
CA ILE A 118 -13.13 -8.60 -3.59
C ILE A 118 -12.23 -8.28 -2.38
N VAL A 119 -12.22 -9.13 -1.35
CA VAL A 119 -11.39 -8.93 -0.15
C VAL A 119 -9.90 -8.97 -0.49
N ASN A 120 -9.49 -9.90 -1.37
CA ASN A 120 -8.10 -9.97 -1.83
C ASN A 120 -7.71 -8.72 -2.62
N LEU A 121 -8.54 -8.29 -3.58
CA LEU A 121 -8.31 -7.08 -4.37
C LEU A 121 -8.21 -5.83 -3.47
N HIS A 122 -9.12 -5.70 -2.50
CA HIS A 122 -9.06 -4.65 -1.49
C HIS A 122 -7.73 -4.65 -0.73
N GLY A 123 -7.29 -5.82 -0.24
CA GLY A 123 -6.03 -5.92 0.49
C GLY A 123 -4.81 -5.57 -0.36
N GLU A 124 -4.81 -5.91 -1.64
CA GLU A 124 -3.75 -5.53 -2.60
C GLU A 124 -3.73 -4.01 -2.85
N MET A 125 -4.88 -3.36 -2.99
CA MET A 125 -4.96 -1.90 -3.12
C MET A 125 -4.43 -1.17 -1.88
N VAL A 126 -4.78 -1.65 -0.67
CA VAL A 126 -4.25 -1.12 0.59
C VAL A 126 -2.73 -1.29 0.66
N LEU A 127 -2.19 -2.40 0.15
CA LEU A 127 -0.74 -2.59 0.04
C LEU A 127 -0.12 -1.56 -0.90
N LEU A 128 -0.77 -1.21 -2.02
CA LEU A 128 -0.26 -0.22 -2.97
C LEU A 128 -0.25 1.20 -2.38
N GLU A 129 -1.27 1.57 -1.60
CA GLU A 129 -1.28 2.84 -0.87
C GLU A 129 -0.12 2.92 0.15
N ASN A 130 0.14 1.82 0.87
CA ASN A 130 1.28 1.77 1.79
C ASN A 130 2.62 1.79 1.05
N TYR A 131 2.72 1.14 -0.10
CA TYR A 131 3.89 1.21 -0.99
C TYR A 131 4.20 2.66 -1.37
N SER A 132 3.20 3.44 -1.80
CA SER A 132 3.34 4.87 -2.07
C SER A 132 3.88 5.63 -0.85
N ASN A 133 3.23 5.47 0.32
CA ASN A 133 3.60 6.13 1.56
C ASN A 133 5.05 5.82 2.00
N ILE A 134 5.47 4.56 1.89
CA ILE A 134 6.81 4.11 2.28
C ILE A 134 7.87 4.67 1.34
N ASN A 135 7.66 4.62 0.03
CA ASN A 135 8.62 5.09 -0.96
C ASN A 135 8.76 6.63 -0.89
N TYR A 136 7.65 7.37 -0.78
CA TYR A 136 7.67 8.81 -0.53
C TYR A 136 8.46 9.14 0.75
N THR A 137 8.17 8.44 1.85
CA THR A 137 8.89 8.62 3.12
C THR A 137 10.39 8.35 2.97
N GLY A 138 10.74 7.35 2.17
CA GLY A 138 12.12 7.00 1.83
C GLY A 138 12.83 8.11 1.08
N LEU A 139 12.21 8.64 0.03
CA LEU A 139 12.71 9.78 -0.76
C LEU A 139 12.90 11.00 0.13
N ALA A 140 11.89 11.37 0.92
CA ALA A 140 11.98 12.47 1.86
C ALA A 140 13.13 12.28 2.86
N LYS A 141 13.34 11.06 3.39
CA LYS A 141 14.42 10.82 4.35
C LYS A 141 15.80 10.80 3.71
N ILE A 142 15.96 10.30 2.48
CA ILE A 142 17.26 10.27 1.80
C ILE A 142 17.67 11.67 1.33
N LEU A 143 16.73 12.46 0.82
CA LEU A 143 16.95 13.86 0.47
C LEU A 143 17.28 14.70 1.71
N LYS A 144 16.60 14.48 2.85
CA LYS A 144 16.99 15.11 4.14
C LYS A 144 18.44 14.79 4.50
N LYS A 145 18.85 13.55 4.24
CA LYS A 145 20.18 13.07 4.60
C LYS A 145 21.24 13.71 3.70
N TYR A 146 20.95 13.82 2.41
CA TYR A 146 21.79 14.51 1.42
C TYR A 146 22.09 15.94 1.88
N ASP A 147 21.06 16.79 1.98
CA ASP A 147 21.21 18.20 2.36
C ASP A 147 21.98 18.36 3.69
N LYS A 148 21.67 17.53 4.70
CA LYS A 148 22.36 17.58 6.00
C LYS A 148 23.82 17.19 5.99
N ARG A 149 24.25 16.36 5.02
CA ARG A 149 25.60 15.80 4.97
C ARG A 149 26.49 16.52 3.96
N THR A 150 25.91 17.07 2.91
CA THR A 150 26.66 17.73 1.83
C THR A 150 26.52 19.25 1.87
N GLY A 151 25.54 19.79 2.62
CA GLY A 151 25.21 21.22 2.56
C GLY A 151 24.41 21.62 1.32
N GLY A 152 24.06 20.66 0.45
CA GLY A 152 23.23 20.89 -0.72
C GLY A 152 21.76 21.21 -0.38
N LEU A 153 21.00 21.59 -1.40
CA LEU A 153 19.61 22.04 -1.27
C LEU A 153 18.66 21.29 -2.23
N LEU A 154 18.89 19.99 -2.43
CA LEU A 154 18.13 19.19 -3.39
C LEU A 154 16.73 18.83 -2.88
N ARG A 155 16.55 18.71 -1.56
CA ARG A 155 15.29 18.22 -0.98
C ARG A 155 14.06 18.99 -1.45
N ARG A 156 14.10 20.32 -1.44
CA ARG A 156 12.91 21.14 -1.76
C ARG A 156 12.43 20.88 -3.18
N ALA A 157 13.32 21.03 -4.15
CA ALA A 157 13.01 20.85 -5.57
C ALA A 157 12.53 19.42 -5.87
N PHE A 158 13.22 18.41 -5.33
CA PHE A 158 12.81 17.02 -5.55
C PHE A 158 11.47 16.69 -4.91
N ILE A 159 11.20 17.16 -3.70
CA ILE A 159 9.92 16.86 -3.05
C ILE A 159 8.77 17.51 -3.81
N GLN A 160 8.91 18.75 -4.27
CA GLN A 160 7.90 19.38 -5.12
C GLN A 160 7.61 18.54 -6.37
N LYS A 161 8.65 18.09 -7.08
CA LYS A 161 8.51 17.17 -8.23
C LYS A 161 7.79 15.87 -7.85
N VAL A 162 8.14 15.29 -6.70
CA VAL A 162 7.59 14.01 -6.22
C VAL A 162 6.09 14.08 -5.91
N LEU A 163 5.61 15.22 -5.39
CA LEU A 163 4.18 15.40 -5.08
C LEU A 163 3.27 15.35 -6.31
N GLU A 164 3.84 15.54 -7.50
CA GLU A 164 3.14 15.51 -8.78
C GLU A 164 3.32 14.17 -9.51
N GLN A 165 4.01 13.20 -8.90
CA GLN A 165 4.29 11.92 -9.56
C GLN A 165 3.11 10.95 -9.42
N PRO A 166 2.82 10.14 -10.47
CA PRO A 166 1.77 9.12 -10.43
C PRO A 166 1.80 8.24 -9.18
N PHE A 167 2.98 7.75 -8.77
CA PHE A 167 3.06 6.87 -7.60
C PHE A 167 2.63 7.54 -6.28
N PHE A 168 2.59 8.88 -6.22
CA PHE A 168 2.18 9.64 -5.04
C PHE A 168 0.69 10.00 -5.07
N ILE A 169 0.11 10.17 -6.25
CA ILE A 169 -1.29 10.57 -6.44
C ILE A 169 -2.15 9.29 -6.37
N THR A 170 -2.66 8.95 -5.19
CA THR A 170 -3.37 7.68 -4.95
C THR A 170 -4.89 7.78 -5.00
N ASP A 171 -5.46 8.91 -5.44
CA ASP A 171 -6.90 9.19 -5.32
C ASP A 171 -7.80 8.13 -5.99
N LEU A 172 -7.36 7.60 -7.14
CA LEU A 172 -8.10 6.56 -7.86
C LEU A 172 -8.08 5.22 -7.09
N VAL A 173 -6.90 4.80 -6.62
CA VAL A 173 -6.78 3.60 -5.77
C VAL A 173 -7.64 3.74 -4.52
N SER A 174 -7.57 4.88 -3.82
CA SER A 174 -8.40 5.14 -2.63
C SER A 174 -9.90 5.11 -2.93
N LYS A 175 -10.31 5.55 -4.12
CA LYS A 175 -11.71 5.43 -4.57
C LYS A 175 -12.11 3.97 -4.81
N LEU A 176 -11.25 3.17 -5.43
CA LEU A 176 -11.51 1.75 -5.67
C LEU A 176 -11.57 0.96 -4.36
N VAL A 177 -10.71 1.25 -3.39
CA VAL A 177 -10.76 0.70 -2.01
C VAL A 177 -12.15 0.89 -1.42
N LYS A 178 -12.67 2.13 -1.42
CA LYS A 178 -14.01 2.44 -0.93
C LYS A 178 -15.12 1.74 -1.69
N GLN A 179 -14.95 1.56 -3.00
CA GLN A 179 -15.92 0.82 -3.80
C GLN A 179 -15.95 -0.67 -3.41
N CYS A 180 -14.79 -1.28 -3.15
CA CYS A 180 -14.72 -2.64 -2.63
C CYS A 180 -15.33 -2.77 -1.22
N GLU A 181 -15.09 -1.82 -0.32
CA GLU A 181 -15.73 -1.78 1.01
C GLU A 181 -17.26 -1.80 0.87
N ASN A 182 -17.82 -0.88 0.07
CA ASN A 182 -19.26 -0.84 -0.19
C ASN A 182 -19.81 -2.13 -0.84
N MET A 183 -19.02 -2.78 -1.71
CA MET A 183 -19.40 -4.07 -2.31
C MET A 183 -19.42 -5.19 -1.27
N ILE A 184 -18.50 -5.21 -0.32
CA ILE A 184 -18.48 -6.19 0.77
C ILE A 184 -19.70 -5.98 1.67
N ASP A 185 -19.96 -4.74 2.09
CA ASP A 185 -21.09 -4.41 2.97
C ASP A 185 -22.45 -4.73 2.34
N ALA A 186 -22.60 -4.49 1.03
CA ALA A 186 -23.83 -4.82 0.30
C ALA A 186 -24.05 -6.34 0.15
N LEU A 187 -22.97 -7.13 0.14
CA LEU A 187 -23.03 -8.59 0.01
C LEU A 187 -23.07 -9.30 1.38
N PHE A 188 -22.67 -8.63 2.46
CA PHE A 188 -22.81 -9.06 3.86
C PHE A 188 -23.34 -7.92 4.74
N PRO A 189 -24.66 -7.73 4.81
CA PRO A 189 -25.24 -6.83 5.77
C PRO A 189 -24.93 -7.33 7.20
N ALA A 190 -24.56 -6.43 8.10
CA ALA A 190 -24.15 -6.74 9.49
C ALA A 190 -25.19 -7.56 10.30
N GLU A 191 -26.43 -7.69 9.83
CA GLU A 191 -27.51 -8.45 10.46
C GLU A 191 -27.32 -9.99 10.36
N GLU A 192 -26.45 -10.48 9.47
CA GLU A 192 -26.09 -11.92 9.41
C GLU A 192 -24.95 -12.31 10.37
N GLU A 193 -24.30 -11.35 11.05
CA GLU A 193 -23.16 -11.60 11.94
C GLU A 193 -23.51 -12.40 13.21
N GLU A 194 -24.79 -12.44 13.63
CA GLU A 194 -25.21 -13.14 14.85
C GLU A 194 -25.58 -14.63 14.65
N LYS A 195 -25.65 -15.15 13.40
CA LYS A 195 -26.22 -16.50 13.15
C LYS A 195 -25.29 -17.57 12.56
N GLU A 196 -24.18 -17.24 11.91
CA GLU A 196 -23.26 -18.26 11.35
C GLU A 196 -21.84 -18.17 11.94
N ASN A 197 -21.67 -18.71 13.14
CA ASN A 197 -20.34 -18.85 13.77
C ASN A 197 -19.51 -20.03 13.19
N GLU A 198 -20.09 -20.83 12.28
CA GLU A 198 -19.46 -22.02 11.67
C GLU A 198 -18.98 -21.79 10.23
N GLY A 199 -19.52 -20.80 9.51
CA GLY A 199 -19.14 -20.49 8.12
C GLY A 199 -17.85 -19.66 7.98
N ARG A 200 -17.34 -19.09 9.07
CA ARG A 200 -16.12 -18.25 9.08
C ARG A 200 -14.85 -19.06 8.79
N GLU A 201 -14.80 -20.37 9.04
CA GLU A 201 -13.54 -21.12 8.94
C GLU A 201 -13.03 -21.30 7.49
N THR A 202 -13.91 -21.43 6.50
CA THR A 202 -13.53 -21.73 5.10
C THR A 202 -13.06 -20.51 4.30
N ILE A 203 -13.56 -19.30 4.59
CA ILE A 203 -13.10 -18.04 3.98
C ILE A 203 -11.69 -17.67 4.49
N THR A 204 -11.34 -18.11 5.70
CA THR A 204 -10.11 -17.64 6.38
C THR A 204 -8.81 -18.22 5.83
N VAL A 205 -8.78 -19.39 5.18
CA VAL A 205 -7.50 -20.10 4.99
C VAL A 205 -6.63 -19.54 3.86
N ALA A 206 -7.22 -19.01 2.78
CA ALA A 206 -6.48 -18.48 1.63
C ALA A 206 -6.36 -16.94 1.59
N GLY A 207 -7.29 -16.21 2.23
CA GLY A 207 -7.21 -14.74 2.39
C GLY A 207 -6.32 -14.29 3.55
N LYS A 208 -5.87 -15.22 4.42
CA LYS A 208 -5.04 -14.95 5.61
C LYS A 208 -3.74 -14.19 5.29
N GLY A 209 -3.11 -14.46 4.15
CA GLY A 209 -1.86 -13.82 3.75
C GLY A 209 -2.05 -12.34 3.44
N ILE A 210 -2.83 -12.06 2.39
CA ILE A 210 -3.08 -10.70 1.89
C ILE A 210 -3.73 -9.84 2.98
N LEU A 211 -4.71 -10.36 3.71
CA LEU A 211 -5.35 -9.64 4.81
C LEU A 211 -4.34 -9.28 5.91
N ARG A 212 -3.48 -10.23 6.32
CA ARG A 212 -2.43 -9.96 7.30
C ARG A 212 -1.46 -8.89 6.79
N ASN A 213 -1.07 -8.96 5.52
CA ASN A 213 -0.19 -7.97 4.90
C ASN A 213 -0.87 -6.58 4.87
N ALA A 214 -2.16 -6.51 4.52
CA ALA A 214 -2.94 -5.29 4.51
C ALA A 214 -3.08 -4.68 5.91
N ILE A 215 -3.33 -5.49 6.94
CA ILE A 215 -3.35 -5.03 8.34
C ILE A 215 -1.99 -4.45 8.75
N ALA A 216 -0.89 -5.15 8.43
CA ALA A 216 0.46 -4.64 8.70
C ALA A 216 0.74 -3.32 7.95
N ALA A 217 0.24 -3.19 6.73
CA ALA A 217 0.32 -1.97 5.94
C ALA A 217 -0.46 -0.82 6.58
N LEU A 218 -1.71 -1.03 7.00
CA LEU A 218 -2.53 -0.04 7.71
C LEU A 218 -1.85 0.46 9.00
N MET A 219 -1.33 -0.47 9.81
CA MET A 219 -0.59 -0.12 11.03
C MET A 219 0.64 0.74 10.70
N THR A 220 1.34 0.41 9.63
CA THR A 220 2.51 1.17 9.17
C THR A 220 2.13 2.58 8.71
N MET A 221 1.03 2.70 7.96
CA MET A 221 0.50 3.98 7.51
C MET A 221 0.11 4.89 8.69
N LYS A 222 -0.47 4.33 9.76
CA LYS A 222 -0.74 5.05 11.02
C LYS A 222 0.55 5.49 11.71
N GLU A 223 1.52 4.60 11.85
CA GLU A 223 2.78 4.90 12.53
C GLU A 223 3.61 5.99 11.85
N ILE A 224 3.70 5.99 10.52
CA ILE A 224 4.50 6.97 9.78
C ILE A 224 3.94 8.39 9.99
N ARG A 225 2.62 8.51 10.15
CA ARG A 225 1.92 9.78 10.40
C ARG A 225 2.03 10.25 11.85
N ARG A 226 2.08 9.34 12.83
CA ARG A 226 2.33 9.67 14.25
C ARG A 226 3.74 10.24 14.53
N GLY A 227 4.71 9.99 13.64
CA GLY A 227 6.11 10.31 13.85
C GLY A 227 6.54 11.77 13.61
N SER A 228 5.62 12.71 13.34
CA SER A 228 5.96 14.12 13.10
C SER A 228 5.34 15.02 14.17
N SER A 229 6.18 15.60 15.03
CA SER A 229 5.77 16.58 16.05
C SER A 229 5.33 17.92 15.46
N THR A 230 5.54 18.13 14.15
CA THR A 230 5.01 19.27 13.39
C THR A 230 4.51 18.77 12.03
N TYR A 231 3.30 19.16 11.65
CA TYR A 231 2.79 18.98 10.30
C TYR A 231 3.48 20.01 9.39
N SER A 232 4.10 19.55 8.29
CA SER A 232 4.74 20.40 7.29
C SER A 232 4.08 20.11 5.94
N HIS A 233 4.18 21.02 4.98
CA HIS A 233 3.71 20.79 3.60
C HIS A 233 4.38 19.58 2.91
N PHE A 234 5.45 19.03 3.51
CA PHE A 234 6.14 17.81 3.07
C PHE A 234 5.74 16.56 3.86
N SER A 235 4.82 16.66 4.81
CA SER A 235 4.28 15.52 5.56
C SER A 235 3.24 14.81 4.70
N LEU A 236 3.09 13.50 4.92
CA LEU A 236 1.97 12.77 4.33
C LEU A 236 0.64 13.34 4.86
N PRO A 237 -0.41 13.42 4.03
CA PRO A 237 -1.73 13.85 4.47
C PRO A 237 -2.27 12.90 5.53
N PRO A 238 -3.21 13.35 6.39
CA PRO A 238 -3.94 12.48 7.31
C PRO A 238 -4.56 11.29 6.56
N LEU A 239 -4.67 10.13 7.21
CA LEU A 239 -5.47 9.06 6.66
C LEU A 239 -6.94 9.46 6.73
N ASN A 240 -7.60 9.60 5.58
CA ASN A 240 -9.06 9.67 5.49
C ASN A 240 -9.68 8.26 5.59
N LEU A 241 -9.11 7.41 6.46
CA LEU A 241 -9.60 6.09 6.78
C LEU A 241 -10.15 6.19 8.21
N THR A 242 -11.47 6.23 8.30
CA THR A 242 -12.21 6.25 9.55
C THR A 242 -11.85 4.99 10.34
N GLU A 243 -11.41 5.15 11.59
CA GLU A 243 -11.00 4.00 12.44
C GLU A 243 -12.13 2.97 12.65
N SER A 244 -13.38 3.38 12.39
CA SER A 244 -14.57 2.55 12.45
C SER A 244 -14.87 1.75 11.18
N ASP A 245 -14.24 2.03 10.03
CA ASP A 245 -14.69 1.47 8.74
C ASP A 245 -13.94 0.18 8.34
N LEU A 246 -12.88 -0.18 9.06
CA LEU A 246 -12.01 -1.32 8.72
C LEU A 246 -11.83 -2.35 9.85
N ILE A 247 -12.36 -2.06 11.04
CA ILE A 247 -12.14 -2.87 12.25
C ILE A 247 -13.35 -3.71 12.69
N PRO A 248 -14.63 -3.37 12.40
CA PRO A 248 -15.73 -4.25 12.80
C PRO A 248 -15.68 -5.62 12.08
N SER A 249 -15.34 -5.64 10.79
CA SER A 249 -15.45 -6.85 9.95
C SER A 249 -14.31 -7.87 10.14
N PHE A 250 -13.25 -7.54 10.91
CA PHE A 250 -12.10 -8.44 11.09
C PHE A 250 -11.58 -8.49 12.53
N GLN A 251 -12.45 -8.33 13.54
CA GLN A 251 -12.08 -8.62 14.93
C GLN A 251 -11.73 -10.11 15.09
N LEU A 252 -10.44 -10.43 14.90
CA LEU A 252 -9.79 -11.59 15.48
C LEU A 252 -9.80 -11.40 17.00
N ASN A 253 -10.69 -12.16 17.64
CA ASN A 253 -10.90 -12.27 19.09
C ASN A 253 -9.70 -11.86 19.95
N SER A 254 -9.95 -10.93 20.88
CA SER A 254 -9.19 -10.83 22.13
C SER A 254 -9.29 -12.17 22.88
N PRO A 255 -8.22 -12.62 23.57
CA PRO A 255 -8.26 -13.87 24.30
C PRO A 255 -9.27 -13.79 25.45
N ILE A 256 -10.14 -14.79 25.47
CA ILE A 256 -11.08 -15.09 26.55
C ILE A 256 -10.34 -15.00 27.90
N SER A 257 -10.76 -14.07 28.75
CA SER A 257 -10.44 -14.13 30.18
C SER A 257 -11.10 -15.40 30.73
N VAL A 258 -10.28 -16.41 31.00
CA VAL A 258 -10.68 -17.56 31.81
C VAL A 258 -10.95 -17.04 33.22
N VAL A 259 -12.23 -16.82 33.52
CA VAL A 259 -12.70 -16.69 34.90
C VAL A 259 -12.52 -18.06 35.55
N ARG A 260 -11.77 -18.08 36.65
CA ARG A 260 -11.73 -19.17 37.62
C ARG A 260 -12.56 -18.79 38.82
#